data_AF-A0A536SQR8-F1
#
_entry.id   AF-A0A536SQR8-F1
#
_cell.length_a   1.000
_cell.length_b   1.000
_cell.length_c   1.000
_cell.angle_alpha   90.00
_cell.angle_beta   90.00
_cell.angle_gamma   90.00
#
_symmetry.space_group_name_H-M   'P 1'
#
loop_
_entity.id
_entity.type
_entity.pdbx_description
1 polymer ?
#
loop_
_entity_poly.entity_id
_entity_poly.type
_entity_poly.pdbx_seq_one_letter_code
_entity_poly.pdbx_strand_id
1 'polypeptide(L)'
;MTTLSLRESVLEFMTSNPTAWRIKALSAKLGVGVKLVGLELSRLSAEGKLVSCTVTAPGRRPQEEYRIAAIQLKFNPHHFVISKKTNVRLRG
;
A
#
# COMPACT_ATOMS: atom_id res chain seq x y z
N MET A 1 -24.03 7.70 -1.42
CA MET A 1 -22.64 7.69 -0.91
C MET A 1 -22.37 6.29 -0.38
N THR A 2 -21.68 5.45 -1.15
CA THR A 2 -21.23 4.14 -0.65
C THR A 2 -20.06 4.39 0.29
N THR A 3 -20.29 4.28 1.59
CA THR A 3 -19.21 4.26 2.58
C THR A 3 -18.39 3.01 2.34
N LEU A 4 -17.22 3.17 1.71
CA LEU A 4 -16.28 2.05 1.56
C LEU A 4 -15.89 1.54 2.93
N SER A 5 -15.74 0.22 3.06
CA SER A 5 -15.17 -0.35 4.27
C SER A 5 -13.74 0.15 4.47
N LEU A 6 -13.23 0.10 5.71
CA LEU A 6 -11.83 0.45 6.00
C LEU A 6 -10.86 -0.34 5.12
N ARG A 7 -11.16 -1.63 4.92
CA ARG A 7 -10.39 -2.55 4.09
C ARG A 7 -10.29 -2.07 2.64
N GLU A 8 -11.43 -1.75 2.02
CA GLU A 8 -11.48 -1.28 0.63
C GLU A 8 -10.79 0.07 0.51
N SER A 9 -10.99 0.97 1.48
CA SER A 9 -10.37 2.30 1.50
C SER A 9 -8.84 2.20 1.55
N VAL A 10 -8.29 1.30 2.37
CA VAL A 10 -6.84 1.04 2.45
C VAL A 10 -6.32 0.49 1.12
N LEU A 11 -6.98 -0.52 0.56
CA LEU A 11 -6.55 -1.15 -0.69
C LEU A 11 -6.62 -0.18 -1.87
N GLU A 12 -7.70 0.57 -2.02
CA GLU A 12 -7.88 1.56 -3.09
C GLU A 12 -6.83 2.67 -2.98
N PHE A 13 -6.61 3.20 -1.77
CA PHE A 13 -5.63 4.24 -1.54
C PHE A 13 -4.21 3.78 -1.88
N MET A 14 -3.79 2.61 -1.38
CA MET A 14 -2.45 2.08 -1.61
C MET A 14 -2.24 1.56 -3.04
N THR A 15 -3.31 1.15 -3.72
CA THR A 15 -3.27 0.79 -5.14
C THR A 15 -3.10 2.02 -6.03
N SER A 16 -3.76 3.13 -5.67
CA SER A 16 -3.62 4.42 -6.36
C SER A 16 -2.30 5.12 -6.02
N ASN A 17 -1.73 4.85 -4.85
CA ASN A 17 -0.46 5.40 -4.36
C ASN A 17 0.51 4.25 -3.99
N PRO A 18 1.13 3.58 -4.98
CA PRO A 18 1.93 2.36 -4.80
C PRO A 18 3.32 2.61 -4.17
N THR A 19 3.41 3.60 -3.27
CA THR A 19 4.57 3.90 -2.44
C THR A 19 4.48 3.17 -1.10
N ALA A 20 5.57 3.17 -0.33
CA ALA A 20 5.56 2.66 1.03
C ALA A 20 4.88 3.65 1.98
N TRP A 21 4.07 3.12 2.90
CA TRP A 21 3.31 3.93 3.86
C TRP A 21 3.54 3.44 5.28
N ARG A 22 3.82 4.40 6.18
CA ARG A 22 3.79 4.17 7.63
C ARG A 22 2.36 4.24 8.14
N ILE A 23 2.05 3.46 9.17
CA ILE A 23 0.70 3.41 9.76
C ILE A 23 0.18 4.80 10.13
N LYS A 24 1.01 5.64 10.79
CA LYS A 24 0.62 7.01 11.19
C LYS A 24 0.31 7.92 10.00
N ALA A 25 1.05 7.79 8.91
CA ALA A 25 0.84 8.61 7.72
C ALA A 25 -0.43 8.16 6.98
N LEU A 26 -0.61 6.84 6.85
CA LEU A 26 -1.80 6.27 6.23
C LEU A 26 -3.07 6.59 7.02
N SER A 27 -3.01 6.49 8.35
CA SER A 27 -4.14 6.80 9.22
C SER A 27 -4.58 8.26 9.10
N ALA A 28 -3.62 9.19 9.01
CA ALA A 28 -3.91 10.60 8.79
C ALA A 28 -4.54 10.85 7.40
N LYS A 29 -4.11 10.13 6.37
CA LYS A 29 -4.68 10.24 5.01
C LYS A 29 -6.10 9.68 4.91
N LEU A 30 -6.39 8.59 5.61
CA LEU A 30 -7.72 7.97 5.61
C LEU A 30 -8.68 8.60 6.62
N GLY A 31 -8.19 9.45 7.54
CA GLY A 31 -9.01 10.01 8.62
C GLY A 31 -9.48 8.97 9.65
N VAL A 32 -8.73 7.86 9.78
CA VAL A 32 -9.09 6.72 10.64
C VAL A 32 -8.04 6.57 11.75
N GLY A 33 -8.46 6.10 12.93
CA GLY A 33 -7.55 5.88 14.06
C GLY A 33 -6.41 4.89 13.75
N VAL A 34 -5.20 5.23 14.21
CA VAL A 34 -3.96 4.44 14.00
C VAL A 34 -4.13 2.96 14.38
N LYS A 35 -4.83 2.67 15.49
CA LYS A 35 -5.06 1.30 15.96
C LYS A 35 -5.88 0.47 14.97
N LEU A 36 -6.95 1.05 14.44
CA LEU A 36 -7.84 0.37 13.47
C LEU A 36 -7.10 0.13 12.16
N VAL A 37 -6.38 1.14 11.67
CA VAL A 37 -5.56 1.02 10.46
C VAL A 37 -4.47 -0.04 10.65
N GLY A 38 -3.79 -0.04 11.79
CA GLY A 38 -2.74 -1.03 12.10
C GLY A 38 -3.27 -2.46 12.10
N LEU A 39 -4.43 -2.71 12.73
CA LEU A 39 -5.06 -4.04 12.71
C LEU A 39 -5.41 -4.49 11.28
N GLU A 40 -5.95 -3.57 10.47
CA GLU A 40 -6.33 -3.91 9.09
C GLU A 40 -5.09 -4.15 8.20
N LEU A 41 -4.02 -3.37 8.37
CA LEU A 41 -2.76 -3.58 7.66
C LEU A 41 -2.13 -4.94 7.99
N SER A 42 -2.13 -5.35 9.27
CA SER A 42 -1.63 -6.67 9.67
C SER A 42 -2.45 -7.80 9.04
N ARG A 43 -3.78 -7.67 9.00
CA ARG A 43 -4.67 -8.64 8.33
C ARG A 43 -4.39 -8.72 6.83
N LEU A 44 -4.34 -7.58 6.15
CA LEU A 44 -4.07 -7.51 4.72
C LEU A 44 -2.67 -8.02 4.36
N SER A 45 -1.69 -7.84 5.24
CA SER A 45 -0.36 -8.41 5.08
C SER A 45 -0.36 -9.93 5.24
N ALA A 46 -1.06 -10.48 6.24
CA ALA A 46 -1.21 -11.92 6.41
C ALA A 46 -1.95 -12.59 5.23
N GLU A 47 -2.87 -11.87 4.59
CA GLU A 47 -3.54 -12.31 3.35
C GLU A 47 -2.69 -12.17 2.08
N GLY A 48 -1.47 -11.65 2.17
CA GLY A 48 -0.59 -11.43 1.02
C GLY A 48 -1.00 -10.28 0.11
N LYS A 49 -1.93 -9.41 0.54
CA LYS A 49 -2.35 -8.21 -0.21
C LYS A 49 -1.38 -7.05 -0.01
N LEU A 50 -0.72 -7.00 1.15
CA LEU A 50 0.33 -6.04 1.46
C LEU A 50 1.64 -6.75 1.76
N VAL A 51 2.73 -6.06 1.47
CA VAL A 51 4.08 -6.42 1.87
C VAL A 51 4.52 -5.44 2.95
N SER A 52 4.88 -5.95 4.13
CA SER A 52 5.52 -5.14 5.17
C SER A 52 7.04 -5.21 5.04
N CYS A 53 7.70 -4.08 5.26
CA CYS A 53 9.15 -3.97 5.30
C CYS A 53 9.53 -3.17 6.54
N THR A 54 10.55 -3.63 7.28
CA THR A 54 11.15 -2.82 8.33
C THR A 54 12.30 -2.00 7.74
N VAL A 55 12.17 -0.68 7.76
CA VAL A 55 13.20 0.24 7.31
C VAL A 55 14.05 0.65 8.50
N THR A 56 15.35 0.37 8.41
CA THR A 56 16.36 0.82 9.36
C THR A 56 17.23 1.88 8.70
N ALA A 57 17.40 3.02 9.38
CA ALA A 57 18.31 4.07 8.95
C ALA A 57 19.31 4.34 10.09
N PRO A 58 20.60 4.58 9.80
CA PRO A 58 21.58 4.89 10.84
C PRO A 58 21.11 6.04 11.73
N GLY A 59 21.22 5.86 13.06
CA GLY A 59 20.77 6.85 14.04
C GLY A 59 19.25 6.99 14.21
N ARG A 60 18.42 6.17 13.54
CA ARG A 60 16.96 6.16 13.71
C ARG A 60 16.46 4.79 14.18
N ARG A 61 15.35 4.81 14.92
CA ARG A 61 14.64 3.58 15.28
C ARG A 61 14.10 2.89 14.01
N PRO A 62 14.13 1.55 13.95
CA PRO A 62 13.46 0.79 12.91
C PRO A 62 11.99 1.20 12.78
N GLN A 63 11.51 1.32 11.54
CA GLN A 63 10.13 1.70 11.26
C GLN A 63 9.50 0.74 10.27
N GLU A 64 8.31 0.27 10.58
CA GLU A 64 7.55 -0.59 9.68
C GLU A 64 6.81 0.24 8.63
N GLU A 65 6.94 -0.18 7.38
CA GLU A 65 6.29 0.42 6.22
C GLU A 65 5.57 -0.66 5.43
N TYR A 66 4.38 -0.34 4.93
CA TYR A 66 3.54 -1.25 4.15
C TYR A 66 3.48 -0.79 2.70
N ARG A 67 3.52 -1.75 1.78
CA ARG A 67 3.36 -1.54 0.33
C ARG A 67 2.27 -2.45 -0.20
N ILE A 68 1.55 -2.00 -1.23
CA ILE A 68 0.63 -2.86 -1.96
C ILE A 68 1.42 -3.98 -2.66
N ALA A 69 0.95 -5.22 -2.54
CA ALA A 69 1.61 -6.35 -3.19
C ALA A 69 1.50 -6.22 -4.72
N ALA A 70 2.56 -6.59 -5.43
CA ALA A 70 2.60 -6.47 -6.90
C ALA A 70 1.49 -7.27 -7.60
N ILE A 71 1.01 -8.36 -6.98
CA ILE A 71 -0.13 -9.14 -7.49
C ILE A 71 -1.42 -8.31 -7.51
N GLN A 72 -1.62 -7.42 -6.54
CA GLN A 72 -2.78 -6.52 -6.49
C GLN A 72 -2.67 -5.40 -7.53
N LEU A 73 -1.44 -4.97 -7.86
CA LEU A 73 -1.21 -3.96 -8.89
C LEU A 73 -1.50 -4.44 -10.31
N LYS A 74 -1.39 -5.75 -10.60
CA LYS A 74 -1.74 -6.30 -11.92
C LYS A 74 -3.23 -6.14 -12.25
N PHE A 75 -4.08 -5.97 -11.23
CA PHE A 75 -5.51 -5.75 -11.40
C PHE A 75 -5.88 -4.26 -11.48
N ASN A 76 -4.91 -3.35 -11.37
CA ASN A 76 -5.16 -1.92 -11.54
C ASN A 76 -5.14 -1.57 -13.05
N PRO A 77 -6.27 -1.13 -13.65
CA PRO A 77 -6.35 -0.79 -15.08
C PRO A 77 -5.51 0.44 -15.49
N HIS A 78 -4.91 1.12 -14.51
CA HIS A 78 -3.97 2.24 -14.67
C HIS A 78 -2.51 1.86 -14.35
N HIS A 79 -2.20 0.58 -14.12
CA HIS A 79 -0.82 0.15 -13.94
C HIS A 79 -0.10 0.14 -15.28
N PHE A 80 0.83 1.07 -15.44
CA PHE A 80 1.75 1.09 -16.58
C PHE A 80 3.03 0.36 -16.20
N VAL A 81 3.34 -0.72 -16.92
CA VAL A 81 4.64 -1.38 -16.83
C VAL A 81 5.57 -0.71 -17.84
N ILE A 82 6.66 -0.12 -17.36
CA ILE A 82 7.74 0.34 -18.26
C ILE A 82 8.56 -0.90 -18.61
N SER A 83 8.47 -1.33 -19.86
CA SER A 83 9.29 -2.42 -20.36
C SER A 83 10.77 -1.98 -20.38
N LYS A 84 11.63 -2.65 -19.60
CA LYS A 84 13.08 -2.38 -19.63
C LYS A 84 13.72 -2.64 -21.00
N LYS A 85 13.06 -3.44 -21.85
CA LYS A 85 13.57 -3.84 -23.17
C LYS A 85 13.26 -2.80 -24.25
N THR A 86 12.18 -2.03 -24.08
CA THR A 86 11.68 -1.12 -25.11
C THR A 86 11.49 0.32 -24.62
N ASN A 87 11.62 0.61 -23.32
CA ASN A 87 11.30 1.90 -22.70
C ASN A 87 9.86 2.41 -23.01
N VAL A 88 8.99 1.52 -23.47
CA VAL A 88 7.58 1.85 -23.77
C VAL A 88 6.75 1.61 -22.52
N ARG A 89 5.84 2.56 -22.23
CA ARG A 89 4.76 2.40 -21.25
C ARG A 89 3.71 1.46 -21.82
N LEU A 90 3.61 0.26 -21.28
CA LEU A 90 2.57 -0.71 -21.65
C LEU A 90 1.49 -0.71 -20.58
N ARG A 91 0.23 -0.68 -21.03
CA ARG A 91 -0.94 -0.91 -20.17
C ARG A 91 -0.95 -2.40 -19.80
N GLY A 92 -0.93 -2.69 -18.50
CA GLY A 92 -1.03 -4.05 -17.97
C GLY A 92 -2.40 -4.67 -18.22
#